data_AF-A0A5K0ZB45-F1
#
_entry.id   AF-A0A5K0ZB45-F1
#
_cell.length_a   1.000
_cell.length_b   1.000
_cell.length_c   1.000
_cell.angle_alpha   90.00
_cell.angle_beta   90.00
_cell.angle_gamma   90.00
#
_symmetry.space_group_name_H-M   'P 1'
#
loop_
_entity.id
_entity.type
_entity.pdbx_description
1 polymer ?
#
loop_
_entity_poly.entity_id
_entity_poly.type
_entity_poly.pdbx_seq_one_letter_code
_entity_poly.pdbx_strand_id
1 'polypeptide(L)' 'FHGHLPIDFSRLPRLENLFISKNNFLGLIPQTLSHCRGLQMLAGDNQFYGSIPKFLGSLSELKRLSIRGNRLTGTIP' A
#
# COMPACT_ATOMS: atom_id res chain seq x y z
N PHE A 1 -4.57 -9.30 12.02
CA PHE A 1 -5.78 -8.62 11.50
C PHE A 1 -6.21 -9.25 10.18
N HIS A 2 -7.51 -9.21 9.86
CA HIS A 2 -8.08 -9.75 8.62
C HIS A 2 -9.15 -8.80 8.05
N GLY A 3 -9.54 -9.00 6.80
CA GLY A 3 -10.55 -8.18 6.12
C GLY A 3 -9.94 -7.22 5.10
N HIS A 4 -10.67 -6.20 4.68
CA HIS A 4 -10.18 -5.20 3.72
C HIS A 4 -9.64 -3.99 4.47
N LEU A 5 -8.69 -3.25 3.89
CA LEU A 5 -8.33 -1.93 4.40
C LEU A 5 -9.52 -0.98 4.16
N PRO A 6 -10.27 -0.56 5.19
CA PRO A 6 -11.55 0.15 5.01
C PRO A 6 -11.37 1.67 4.97
N ILE A 7 -10.15 2.16 4.80
CA ILE A 7 -9.79 3.54 5.10
C ILE A 7 -9.66 4.36 3.82
N ASP A 8 -10.28 5.53 3.82
CA ASP A 8 -9.99 6.57 2.86
C ASP A 8 -8.72 7.31 3.31
N PHE A 9 -7.58 6.88 2.75
CA PHE A 9 -6.27 7.48 3.03
C PHE A 9 -6.16 8.95 2.58
N SER A 10 -7.12 9.47 1.80
CA SER A 10 -7.17 10.91 1.47
C SER A 10 -7.26 11.79 2.71
N ARG A 11 -7.81 11.26 3.81
CA ARG A 11 -7.95 11.95 5.10
C ARG A 11 -6.69 11.92 5.96
N LEU A 12 -5.64 11.23 5.51
CA LEU A 12 -4.37 11.07 6.23
C LEU A 12 -3.19 11.62 5.39
N PRO A 13 -3.20 12.90 4.98
CA PRO A 13 -2.19 13.45 4.06
C PRO A 13 -0.77 13.47 4.67
N ARG A 14 -0.67 13.41 6.00
CA ARG A 14 0.59 13.36 6.77
C ARG A 14 1.00 11.95 7.19
N LEU A 15 0.36 10.91 6.64
CA LEU A 15 0.73 9.54 6.97
C LEU A 15 2.14 9.22 6.42
N GLU A 16 3.06 8.91 7.32
CA GLU A 16 4.44 8.56 6.96
C GLU A 16 4.70 7.06 6.97
N ASN A 17 4.14 6.34 7.93
CA ASN A 17 4.42 4.91 8.08
C ASN A 17 3.12 4.11 8.20
N LEU A 18 2.93 3.15 7.30
CA LEU A 18 1.80 2.21 7.34
C LEU A 18 2.29 0.80 7.66
N PHE A 19 2.30 0.45 8.95
CA PHE A 19 2.74 -0.86 9.44
C PHE A 19 1.61 -1.88 9.42
N ILE A 20 1.37 -2.50 8.27
CA ILE A 20 0.34 -3.53 8.10
C ILE A 20 0.90 -4.92 7.77
N SER A 21 2.21 -5.11 7.82
CA SER A 21 2.83 -6.37 7.47
C SER A 21 2.39 -7.54 8.34
N LYS A 22 2.45 -8.75 7.76
CA LYS A 22 2.11 -10.02 8.41
C LYS A 22 0.67 -10.04 8.91
N ASN A 23 -0.26 -9.66 8.05
CA ASN A 23 -1.69 -9.71 8.31
C ASN A 23 -2.43 -10.48 7.20
N ASN A 24 -3.74 -10.64 7.35
CA ASN A 24 -4.62 -11.28 6.37
C ASN A 24 -5.49 -10.21 5.68
N PHE A 25 -4.93 -9.05 5.34
CA PHE A 25 -5.67 -8.03 4.61
C PHE A 25 -5.88 -8.45 3.15
N LEU A 26 -7.12 -8.33 2.69
CA LEU A 26 -7.60 -8.70 1.36
C LEU A 26 -7.93 -7.43 0.55
N GLY A 27 -8.12 -7.60 -0.75
CA GLY A 27 -8.54 -6.53 -1.66
C GLY A 27 -7.41 -5.94 -2.50
N LEU A 28 -7.70 -4.82 -3.13
CA LEU A 28 -6.73 -4.03 -3.87
C LEU A 28 -5.97 -3.10 -2.92
N ILE A 29 -4.77 -2.66 -3.32
CA ILE A 29 -4.10 -1.53 -2.69
C ILE A 29 -4.94 -0.27 -2.95
N PRO A 30 -5.43 0.45 -1.91
CA PRO A 30 -6.33 1.58 -2.12
C PRO A 30 -5.67 2.72 -2.89
N GLN A 31 -6.33 3.22 -3.94
CA GLN A 31 -5.84 4.34 -4.74
C GLN A 31 -5.68 5.63 -3.91
N THR A 32 -6.46 5.76 -2.85
CA THR A 32 -6.42 6.91 -1.94
C THR A 32 -5.08 7.07 -1.22
N LEU A 33 -4.24 6.02 -1.15
CA LEU A 33 -2.84 6.11 -0.66
C LEU A 33 -1.98 7.11 -1.46
N SER A 34 -2.37 7.43 -2.70
CA SER A 34 -1.72 8.48 -3.50
C SER A 34 -1.72 9.87 -2.84
N HIS A 35 -2.61 10.11 -1.87
CA HIS A 35 -2.68 11.38 -1.12
C HIS A 35 -1.70 11.43 0.06
N CYS A 36 -1.16 10.29 0.50
CA CYS A 36 -0.17 10.22 1.57
C CYS A 36 1.22 10.55 1.03
N ARG A 37 1.47 11.82 0.70
CA ARG A 37 2.73 12.25 0.05
C ARG A 37 3.96 12.03 0.92
N GLY A 38 3.80 11.97 2.24
CA GLY A 38 4.87 11.66 3.18
C GLY A 38 5.12 10.17 3.40
N LEU A 39 4.42 9.26 2.72
CA LEU A 39 4.51 7.83 2.99
C LEU A 39 5.91 7.29 2.67
N GLN A 40 6.60 6.78 3.69
CA GLN A 40 7.98 6.27 3.62
C GLN A 40 8.04 4.75 3.52
N MET A 41 7.05 4.04 4.05
CA MET A 41 7.04 2.58 4.08
C MET A 41 5.65 2.01 3.76
N LEU A 42 5.61 1.13 2.76
CA LEU A 42 4.51 0.20 2.51
C LEU A 42 5.02 -1.24 2.64
N ALA A 43 4.35 -2.03 3.46
CA ALA A 43 4.90 -3.29 3.96
C ALA A 43 4.07 -4.51 3.49
N GLY A 44 4.76 -5.61 3.14
CA GLY A 44 4.20 -6.81 2.51
C GLY A 44 3.69 -7.87 3.49
N ASP A 45 3.50 -9.10 3.01
CA ASP A 45 2.95 -10.26 3.73
C ASP A 45 1.48 -10.06 4.13
N ASN A 46 0.61 -10.00 3.11
CA ASN A 46 -0.84 -9.87 3.20
C ASN A 46 -1.52 -10.70 2.09
N GLN A 47 -2.79 -10.45 1.78
CA GLN A 47 -3.52 -11.11 0.71
C GLN A 47 -4.03 -10.10 -0.33
N PHE A 48 -3.31 -8.99 -0.53
CA PHE A 48 -3.65 -8.02 -1.57
C PHE A 48 -3.52 -8.64 -2.96
N TYR A 49 -4.41 -8.28 -3.87
CA TYR A 49 -4.44 -8.78 -5.25
C TYR A 49 -4.63 -7.65 -6.26
N GLY A 50 -4.56 -8.00 -7.55
CA GLY A 50 -4.64 -7.04 -8.66
C GLY A 50 -3.28 -6.48 -9.06
N SER A 51 -3.28 -5.48 -9.93
CA SER A 51 -2.04 -4.89 -10.44
C SER A 51 -1.36 -3.98 -9.41
N ILE A 52 -0.03 -3.92 -9.44
CA ILE A 52 0.75 -2.93 -8.69
C ILE A 52 0.34 -1.52 -9.17
N PRO A 53 -0.17 -0.65 -8.29
CA PRO A 53 -0.64 0.67 -8.72
C PRO A 53 0.51 1.57 -9.16
N LYS A 54 0.38 2.18 -10.36
CA LYS A 54 1.39 3.09 -10.91
C LYS A 54 1.67 4.31 -10.05
N PHE A 55 0.69 4.75 -9.24
CA PHE A 55 0.88 5.91 -8.36
C PHE A 55 1.96 5.67 -7.30
N LEU A 56 2.32 4.42 -6.98
CA LEU A 56 3.40 4.12 -6.05
C LEU A 56 4.75 4.71 -6.51
N GLY A 57 4.98 4.78 -7.83
CA GLY A 57 6.15 5.46 -8.40
C GLY A 57 6.11 6.99 -8.27
N SER A 58 4.96 7.58 -7.93
CA SER A 58 4.80 9.02 -7.70
C SER A 58 4.94 9.44 -6.23
N LEU A 59 5.16 8.49 -5.32
CA LEU A 59 5.38 8.77 -3.90
C LEU A 59 6.87 9.04 -3.65
N SER A 60 7.28 10.30 -3.79
CA SER A 60 8.70 10.70 -3.71
C SER A 60 9.37 10.36 -2.38
N GLU A 61 8.60 10.31 -1.29
CA GLU A 61 9.12 9.98 0.05
C GLU A 61 9.18 8.48 0.32
N LEU A 62 8.70 7.62 -0.59
CA LEU A 62 8.62 6.18 -0.40
C LEU A 62 10.02 5.55 -0.45
N LYS A 63 10.55 5.18 0.71
CA LYS A 63 11.89 4.60 0.87
C LYS A 63 11.87 3.08 0.83
N ARG A 64 10.76 2.46 1.23
CA ARG A 64 10.63 1.01 1.32
C ARG A 64 9.26 0.56 0.80
N LEU A 65 9.28 -0.17 -0.30
CA LEU A 65 8.13 -0.86 -0.86
C LEU A 65 8.37 -2.37 -0.76
N SER A 66 7.62 -3.04 0.11
CA SER A 66 7.60 -4.50 0.15
C SER A 66 6.24 -5.00 -0.33
N ILE A 67 6.23 -5.68 -1.47
CA ILE A 67 5.05 -6.35 -2.05
C ILE A 67 5.10 -7.87 -1.88
N ARG A 68 6.17 -8.39 -1.27
CA ARG A 68 6.35 -9.81 -0.99
C ARG A 68 5.15 -10.38 -0.25
N GLY A 69 4.83 -11.65 -0.49
CA GLY A 69 3.79 -12.35 0.25
C GLY A 69 2.41 -11.74 0.03
N ASN A 70 2.14 -11.23 -1.18
CA ASN A 70 0.81 -10.84 -1.67
C ASN A 70 0.54 -11.56 -3.01
N ARG A 71 -0.65 -11.37 -3.59
CA ARG A 71 -1.08 -11.91 -4.89
C ARG A 71 -1.11 -10.81 -5.98
N LEU A 72 -0.14 -9.89 -5.91
CA LEU A 72 -0.05 -8.74 -6.82
C LEU A 72 0.58 -9.14 -8.16
N THR A 73 0.12 -8.51 -9.24
CA THR A 73 0.58 -8.75 -10.62
C THR A 73 1.01 -7.43 -11.30
N GLY A 74 1.55 -7.53 -12.52
CA GLY A 74 1.94 -6.36 -13.32
C GLY A 74 3.39 -5.92 -13.09
N THR A 75 3.71 -4.73 -13.58
CA THR A 75 5.07 -4.18 -13.57
C THR A 75 5.31 -3.33 -12.34
N ILE A 76 6.53 -3.38 -11.82
CA ILE A 76 6.99 -2.42 -10.81
C ILE A 76 7.05 -1.04 -11.49
N PRO A 77 6.34 -0.02 -10.96
CA PRO A 77 6.33 1.34 -11.50
C PRO A 77 7.59 2.14 -11.16
#